data_AF-A0A935L874-F1
#
_entry.id   AF-A0A935L874-F1
#
_cell.length_a   1.000
_cell.length_b   1.000
_cell.length_c   1.000
_cell.angle_alpha   90.00
_cell.angle_beta   90.00
_cell.angle_gamma   90.00
#
_symmetry.space_group_name_H-M   'P 1'
#
loop_
_entity.id
_entity.type
_entity.pdbx_description
1 polymer ?
#
loop_
_entity_poly.entity_id
_entity_poly.type
_entity_poly.pdbx_seq_one_letter_code
_entity_poly.pdbx_strand_id
1 'polypeptide(L)'
;MFSHRASVYGGTIFQLAFPLAVAVHFARSGHTAGVAAGAVWLGESLLNVGRYMADARVQALPLAGGGDHDWAEIFSRWGVLHRETQVAGLTRALALALIVGAVAWLFRRWRAESSGNSTP
;
A
#
# COMPACT_ATOMS: atom_id res chain seq x y z
N MET A 1 14.07 20.23 -17.47
CA MET A 1 12.89 20.79 -16.76
C MET A 1 11.70 19.84 -16.90
N PHE A 2 11.82 18.59 -16.44
CA PHE A 2 10.71 17.65 -16.45
C PHE A 2 10.65 16.91 -15.12
N SER A 3 9.50 17.06 -14.46
CA SER A 3 8.84 15.98 -13.73
C SER A 3 9.46 15.45 -12.42
N HIS A 4 9.89 16.32 -11.51
CA HIS A 4 10.02 15.90 -10.11
C HIS A 4 8.64 15.63 -9.48
N ARG A 5 7.69 16.53 -9.75
CA ARG A 5 6.29 16.41 -9.30
C ARG A 5 5.59 15.16 -9.82
N ALA A 6 5.81 14.82 -11.10
CA ALA A 6 5.18 13.63 -11.68
C ALA A 6 5.96 12.33 -11.38
N SER A 7 7.21 12.38 -10.88
CA SER A 7 7.90 11.17 -10.41
C SER A 7 7.41 10.74 -9.02
N VAL A 8 7.06 11.68 -8.13
CA VAL A 8 6.53 11.35 -6.80
C VAL A 8 5.11 10.83 -6.89
N TYR A 9 4.20 11.55 -7.58
CA TYR A 9 2.85 11.03 -7.80
C TYR A 9 2.86 9.80 -8.72
N GLY A 10 3.63 9.83 -9.80
CA GLY A 10 3.72 8.73 -10.75
C GLY A 10 4.27 7.47 -10.09
N GLY A 11 5.37 7.57 -9.34
CA GLY A 11 6.00 6.44 -8.65
C GLY A 11 5.07 5.78 -7.65
N THR A 12 4.39 6.55 -6.80
CA THR A 12 3.39 6.01 -5.84
C THR A 12 2.17 5.43 -6.54
N ILE A 13 1.67 6.07 -7.60
CA ILE A 13 0.54 5.55 -8.38
C ILE A 13 0.91 4.22 -9.03
N PHE A 14 2.08 4.09 -9.65
CA PHE A 14 2.52 2.82 -10.25
C PHE A 14 2.80 1.74 -9.20
N GLN A 15 3.36 2.11 -8.03
CA GLN A 15 3.56 1.18 -6.89
C GLN A 15 2.26 0.59 -6.34
N LEU A 16 1.13 1.29 -6.47
CA LEU A 16 -0.19 0.81 -6.06
C LEU A 16 -0.95 0.16 -7.22
N ALA A 17 -0.84 0.72 -8.43
CA ALA A 17 -1.56 0.24 -9.60
C ALA A 17 -1.12 -1.16 -10.02
N PHE A 18 0.18 -1.46 -9.95
CA PHE A 18 0.70 -2.78 -10.32
C PHE A 18 0.20 -3.91 -9.41
N PRO A 19 0.37 -3.87 -8.08
CA PRO A 19 -0.17 -4.92 -7.21
C PRO A 19 -1.69 -5.01 -7.27
N LEU A 20 -2.39 -3.88 -7.44
CA LEU A 20 -3.83 -3.89 -7.65
C LEU A 20 -4.21 -4.62 -8.96
N ALA A 21 -3.53 -4.35 -10.06
CA ALA A 21 -3.75 -5.03 -11.33
C ALA A 21 -3.49 -6.54 -11.21
N VAL A 22 -2.43 -6.95 -10.50
CA VAL A 22 -2.14 -8.37 -10.22
C VAL A 22 -3.26 -9.02 -9.40
N ALA A 23 -3.72 -8.35 -8.33
CA ALA A 23 -4.83 -8.85 -7.51
C ALA A 23 -6.12 -9.02 -8.33
N VAL A 24 -6.46 -8.03 -9.16
CA VAL A 24 -7.64 -8.05 -10.05
C VAL A 24 -7.51 -9.12 -11.14
N HIS A 25 -6.32 -9.29 -11.71
CA HIS A 25 -6.06 -10.31 -12.72
C HIS A 25 -6.32 -11.71 -12.15
N PHE A 26 -5.73 -12.04 -11.00
CA PHE A 26 -5.95 -13.35 -10.37
C PHE A 26 -7.38 -13.54 -9.88
N ALA A 27 -8.06 -12.46 -9.48
CA ALA A 27 -9.48 -12.53 -9.11
C ALA A 27 -10.35 -12.92 -10.30
N ARG A 28 -10.06 -12.38 -11.49
CA ARG A 28 -10.72 -12.75 -12.75
C ARG A 28 -10.38 -14.17 -13.19
N SER A 29 -9.15 -14.62 -12.95
CA SER A 29 -8.68 -15.96 -13.33
C SER A 29 -9.04 -17.04 -12.31
N GLY A 30 -9.76 -16.72 -11.23
CA GLY A 30 -10.17 -17.69 -10.20
C GLY A 30 -9.02 -18.22 -9.31
N HIS A 31 -7.83 -17.65 -9.40
CA HIS A 31 -6.64 -18.12 -8.68
C HIS A 31 -6.55 -17.48 -7.29
N THR A 32 -7.00 -18.21 -6.28
CA THR A 32 -7.21 -17.73 -4.91
C THR A 32 -5.93 -17.32 -4.19
N ALA A 33 -4.88 -18.13 -4.32
CA ALA A 33 -3.55 -17.80 -3.81
C ALA A 33 -2.98 -16.54 -4.48
N GLY A 34 -3.21 -16.38 -5.79
CA GLY A 34 -2.79 -15.20 -6.55
C GLY A 34 -3.51 -13.91 -6.12
N VAL A 35 -4.80 -14.00 -5.81
CA VAL A 35 -5.57 -12.88 -5.23
C VAL A 35 -5.00 -12.46 -3.89
N ALA A 36 -4.76 -13.42 -3.00
CA ALA A 36 -4.20 -13.16 -1.68
C ALA A 36 -2.79 -12.55 -1.77
N ALA A 37 -1.94 -13.09 -2.64
CA ALA A 37 -0.60 -12.55 -2.89
C ALA A 37 -0.64 -11.10 -3.42
N GLY A 38 -1.51 -10.81 -4.38
CA GLY A 38 -1.71 -9.47 -4.90
C GLY A 38 -2.24 -8.48 -3.85
N ALA A 39 -3.16 -8.92 -2.99
CA ALA A 39 -3.69 -8.10 -1.90
C ALA A 39 -2.64 -7.82 -0.81
N VAL A 40 -1.83 -8.81 -0.45
CA VAL A 40 -0.69 -8.62 0.47
C VAL A 40 0.31 -7.64 -0.12
N TRP A 41 0.65 -7.80 -1.41
CA TRP A 41 1.56 -6.89 -2.10
C TRP A 41 1.01 -5.45 -2.13
N LEU A 42 -0.29 -5.27 -2.39
CA LEU A 42 -0.92 -3.96 -2.33
C LEU A 42 -0.82 -3.34 -0.92
N GLY A 43 -1.00 -4.15 0.12
CA GLY A 43 -0.80 -3.74 1.51
C GLY A 43 0.63 -3.30 1.80
N GLU A 44 1.63 -4.07 1.37
CA GLU A 44 3.04 -3.69 1.50
C GLU A 44 3.37 -2.37 0.78
N SER A 45 2.82 -2.17 -0.43
CA SER A 45 2.96 -0.89 -1.13
C SER A 45 2.32 0.26 -0.35
N LEU A 46 1.14 0.07 0.25
CA LEU A 46 0.50 1.08 1.11
C LEU A 46 1.30 1.37 2.39
N LEU A 47 1.93 0.37 3.01
CA LEU A 47 2.82 0.57 4.16
C LEU A 47 4.04 1.41 3.79
N ASN A 48 4.63 1.14 2.61
CA ASN A 48 5.76 1.90 2.10
C ASN A 48 5.36 3.38 1.87
N VAL A 49 4.22 3.61 1.21
CA VAL A 49 3.66 4.94 1.00
C VAL A 49 3.38 5.65 2.33
N GLY A 50 2.78 4.97 3.31
CA GLY A 50 2.55 5.52 4.65
C GLY A 50 3.84 5.86 5.40
N ARG A 51 4.94 5.15 5.15
CA ARG A 51 6.27 5.49 5.67
C ARG A 51 6.81 6.76 5.04
N TYR A 52 6.75 6.89 3.71
CA TYR A 52 7.14 8.11 3.01
C TYR A 52 6.31 9.33 3.45
N MET A 53 5.00 9.18 3.63
CA MET A 53 4.13 10.25 4.14
C MET A 53 4.56 10.74 5.54
N ALA A 54 4.98 9.82 6.41
CA ALA A 54 5.42 10.17 7.76
C ALA A 54 6.82 10.81 7.80
N ASP A 55 7.68 10.45 6.86
CA ASP A 55 9.06 10.94 6.77
C ASP A 55 9.14 12.38 6.22
N ALA A 56 8.13 12.80 5.44
CA ALA A 56 7.99 14.16 4.91
C ALA A 56 8.08 15.28 5.97
N ARG A 57 7.75 14.96 7.22
CA ARG A 57 7.78 15.90 8.36
C ARG A 57 9.15 16.01 9.01
N VAL A 58 10.00 14.98 8.92
CA VAL A 58 11.22 14.92 9.74
C VAL A 58 12.20 16.02 9.36
N GLN A 59 12.29 16.45 8.09
CA GLN A 59 13.13 17.57 7.58
C GLN A 59 14.50 17.78 8.29
N ALA A 60 15.09 16.73 8.88
CA ALA A 60 16.22 16.87 9.80
C ALA A 60 17.57 16.65 9.12
N LEU A 61 17.58 16.32 7.82
CA LEU A 61 18.81 16.10 7.07
C LEU A 61 18.79 16.95 5.79
N PRO A 62 19.73 17.90 5.63
CA PRO A 62 19.95 18.55 4.36
C PRO A 62 20.61 17.52 3.44
N LEU A 63 19.80 16.87 2.60
CA LEU A 63 20.29 15.91 1.63
C LEU A 63 20.24 16.54 0.24
N ALA A 64 21.38 16.54 -0.42
CA ALA A 64 21.59 17.03 -1.77
C ALA A 64 20.84 16.15 -2.78
N GLY A 65 19.55 16.42 -2.99
CA GLY A 65 18.74 15.55 -3.85
C GLY A 65 17.34 16.00 -4.21
N GLY A 66 16.88 17.20 -3.80
CA GLY A 66 15.76 17.93 -4.42
C GLY A 66 14.37 17.26 -4.55
N GLY A 67 14.15 16.04 -4.02
CA GLY A 67 12.96 15.21 -4.28
C GLY A 67 12.05 14.88 -3.12
N ASP A 68 12.43 15.24 -1.91
CA ASP A 68 11.73 14.79 -0.70
C ASP A 68 10.71 15.81 -0.17
N HIS A 69 10.30 16.80 -0.98
CA HIS A 69 9.44 17.91 -0.54
C HIS A 69 7.97 17.80 -0.93
N ASP A 70 7.56 16.77 -1.68
CA ASP A 70 6.24 16.73 -2.31
C ASP A 70 5.08 16.46 -1.32
N TRP A 71 5.23 15.57 -0.33
CA TRP A 71 4.16 15.32 0.67
C TRP A 71 4.02 16.45 1.70
N ALA A 72 5.13 17.05 2.12
CA ALA A 72 5.11 18.23 2.99
C ALA A 72 4.45 19.42 2.26
N GLU A 73 4.72 19.59 0.96
CA GLU A 73 4.08 20.62 0.15
C GLU A 73 2.58 20.34 -0.06
N ILE A 74 2.16 19.08 -0.26
CA ILE A 74 0.73 18.70 -0.34
C ILE A 74 0.01 18.98 0.99
N PHE A 75 0.55 18.50 2.11
CA PHE A 75 -0.09 18.66 3.41
C PHE A 75 -0.07 20.11 3.89
N SER A 76 0.99 20.86 3.57
CA SER A 76 1.03 22.31 3.80
C SER A 76 0.00 23.05 2.95
N ARG A 77 -0.13 22.74 1.65
CA ARG A 77 -1.15 23.33 0.76
C ARG A 77 -2.57 23.02 1.19
N TRP A 78 -2.82 21.84 1.74
CA TRP A 78 -4.14 21.43 2.24
C TRP A 78 -4.40 21.87 3.69
N GLY A 79 -3.44 22.55 4.34
CA GLY A 79 -3.57 22.99 5.73
C GLY A 79 -3.65 21.85 6.75
N VAL A 80 -3.30 20.63 6.36
CA VAL A 80 -3.40 19.40 7.16
C VAL A 80 -2.03 18.85 7.53
N LEU A 81 -0.98 19.67 7.47
CA LEU A 81 0.35 19.33 7.99
C LEU A 81 0.24 18.77 9.42
N HIS A 82 -0.53 19.41 10.29
CA HIS A 82 -0.76 18.91 11.65
C HIS A 82 -1.43 17.51 11.76
N ARG A 83 -2.09 17.04 10.69
CA ARG A 83 -2.77 15.73 10.63
C ARG A 83 -1.97 14.66 9.86
N GLU A 84 -0.75 14.96 9.43
CA GLU A 84 0.10 14.03 8.68
C GLU A 84 0.31 12.68 9.39
N THR A 85 0.47 12.70 10.71
CA THR A 85 0.64 11.49 11.55
C THR A 85 -0.65 10.67 11.61
N GLN A 86 -1.82 11.33 11.59
CA GLN A 86 -3.12 10.67 11.54
C GLN A 86 -3.35 10.03 10.16
N VAL A 87 -3.02 10.74 9.08
CA VAL A 87 -3.15 10.24 7.70
C VAL A 87 -2.19 9.06 7.47
N ALA A 88 -0.91 9.21 7.83
CA ALA A 88 0.07 8.13 7.74
C ALA A 88 -0.31 6.93 8.63
N GLY A 89 -0.85 7.20 9.82
CA GLY A 89 -1.35 6.17 10.74
C GLY A 89 -2.54 5.41 10.15
N LEU A 90 -3.50 6.12 9.56
CA LEU A 90 -4.66 5.52 8.90
C LEU A 90 -4.25 4.69 7.69
N THR A 91 -3.36 5.20 6.84
CA THR A 91 -2.82 4.47 5.68
C THR A 91 -2.16 3.17 6.12
N ARG A 92 -1.36 3.20 7.20
CA ARG A 92 -0.75 2.00 7.77
C ARG A 92 -1.79 1.04 8.36
N ALA A 93 -2.79 1.54 9.07
CA ALA A 93 -3.84 0.71 9.64
C ALA A 93 -4.65 -0.01 8.55
N LEU A 94 -5.00 0.70 7.47
CA LEU A 94 -5.68 0.12 6.31
C LEU A 94 -4.82 -0.93 5.61
N ALA A 95 -3.53 -0.66 5.44
CA ALA A 95 -2.60 -1.59 4.84
C ALA A 95 -2.48 -2.90 5.65
N LEU A 96 -2.33 -2.79 6.97
CA LEU A 96 -2.29 -3.95 7.87
C LEU A 96 -3.61 -4.72 7.84
N ALA A 97 -4.75 -4.02 7.88
CA ALA A 97 -6.07 -4.66 7.79
C ALA A 97 -6.24 -5.44 6.48
N LEU A 98 -5.76 -4.89 5.36
CA LEU A 98 -5.78 -5.57 4.06
C LEU A 98 -4.92 -6.84 4.06
N ILE A 99 -3.68 -6.77 4.57
CA ILE A 99 -2.77 -7.92 4.65
C ILE A 99 -3.37 -9.01 5.54
N VAL A 100 -3.77 -8.66 6.77
CA VAL A 100 -4.34 -9.60 7.73
C VAL A 100 -5.63 -10.21 7.18
N GLY A 101 -6.49 -9.40 6.57
CA GLY A 101 -7.72 -9.86 5.93
C GLY A 101 -7.46 -10.85 4.80
N ALA A 102 -6.50 -10.56 3.91
CA ALA A 102 -6.13 -11.43 2.80
C ALA A 102 -5.58 -12.78 3.28
N VAL A 103 -4.67 -12.77 4.27
CA VAL A 103 -4.08 -13.98 4.85
C VAL A 103 -5.13 -14.80 5.61
N ALA A 104 -5.96 -14.15 6.42
CA ALA A 104 -7.02 -14.83 7.17
C ALA A 104 -8.06 -15.46 6.23
N TRP A 105 -8.44 -14.76 5.15
CA TRP A 105 -9.34 -15.28 4.14
C TRP A 105 -8.75 -16.50 3.41
N LEU A 106 -7.49 -16.42 2.98
CA LEU A 106 -6.80 -17.54 2.33
C LEU A 106 -6.72 -18.75 3.27
N PHE A 107 -6.36 -18.53 4.52
CA PHE A 107 -6.27 -19.59 5.53
C PHE A 107 -7.62 -20.25 5.81
N ARG A 108 -8.70 -19.45 5.92
CA ARG A 108 -10.07 -19.98 6.09
C ARG A 108 -10.48 -20.85 4.91
N ARG A 109 -10.17 -20.42 3.68
CA ARG A 109 -10.48 -21.16 2.46
C ARG A 109 -9.72 -22.49 2.40
N TRP A 110 -8.42 -22.47 2.67
CA TRP A 110 -7.59 -23.67 2.69
C TRP A 110 -8.08 -24.71 3.74
N ARG A 111 -8.51 -24.24 4.93
CA ARG A 111 -9.10 -25.12 5.94
C ARG A 111 -10.43 -25.74 5.49
N ALA A 112 -11.27 -25.00 4.77
CA ALA A 112 -12.53 -25.53 4.23
C ALA A 112 -12.29 -26.61 3.17
N GLU A 113 -11.29 -26.41 2.29
CA GLU A 113 -10.90 -27.40 1.28
C GLU A 113 -10.34 -28.68 1.92
N SER A 114 -9.54 -28.53 2.99
CA SER A 114 -8.93 -29.67 3.70
C SER A 114 -9.94 -30.51 4.49
N SER A 115 -11.01 -29.89 5.00
CA SER A 115 -12.08 -30.58 5.74
C SER A 115 -13.10 -31.27 4.83
N GLY A 116 -13.26 -30.82 3.58
CA GLY A 116 -14.11 -31.47 2.58
C GLY A 116 -13.50 -32.74 1.97
N ASN A 117 -12.17 -32.91 2.02
CA ASN A 117 -11.47 -34.06 1.44
C ASN A 117 -11.37 -35.27 2.40
N SER A 118 -12.20 -35.29 3.47
CA SER A 118 -12.16 -36.30 4.54
C SER A 118 -13.30 -37.32 4.50
N THR A 119 -14.12 -37.36 3.45
CA THR A 119 -15.15 -38.40 3.28
C THR A 119 -14.62 -39.54 2.41
N PRO A 120 -14.43 -40.75 2.95
CA PRO A 120 -14.07 -41.94 2.18
C PRO A 120 -15.21 -42.44 1.28
#